data_AF-A0A0K2UEL9-F1
#
_entry.id   AF-A0A0K2UEL9-F1
#
_cell.length_a   1.000
_cell.length_b   1.000
_cell.length_c   1.000
_cell.angle_alpha   90.00
_cell.angle_beta   90.00
_cell.angle_gamma   90.00
#
_symmetry.space_group_name_H-M   'P 1'
#
loop_
_entity.id
_entity.type
_entity.pdbx_description
1 polymer ?
#
loop_
_entity_poly.entity_id
_entity_poly.type
_entity_poly.pdbx_seq_one_letter_code
_entity_poly.pdbx_strand_id
1 'polypeptide(L)'
;MLPPPAVKKIKFITKTTITGYIEEDQVLSIWGGFDDWIYEFVPEKEQQQEEEKKRSVSFSSEVKDHSSLEIPSPSILLPKYYYYFCL
;
A
#
# COMPACT_ATOMS: atom_id res chain seq x y z
N MET A 1 -26.20 9.88 -2.42
CA MET A 1 -26.69 8.82 -3.32
C MET A 1 -25.88 8.86 -4.60
N LEU A 2 -25.36 7.74 -5.07
CA LEU A 2 -24.60 7.68 -6.32
C LEU A 2 -25.52 7.89 -7.54
N PRO A 3 -25.05 8.53 -8.63
CA PRO A 3 -25.84 8.70 -9.84
C PRO A 3 -26.26 7.35 -10.46
N PRO A 4 -27.46 7.23 -11.06
CA PRO A 4 -27.91 6.00 -11.72
C PRO A 4 -26.92 5.38 -12.72
N PRO A 5 -26.21 6.15 -13.58
CA PRO A 5 -25.21 5.56 -14.48
C PRO A 5 -23.97 5.04 -13.75
N ALA A 6 -23.64 5.58 -12.57
CA ALA A 6 -22.51 5.12 -11.78
C ALA A 6 -22.82 3.79 -11.08
N VAL A 7 -24.05 3.62 -10.59
CA VAL A 7 -24.50 2.37 -9.95
C VAL A 7 -24.38 1.18 -10.90
N LYS A 8 -24.64 1.37 -12.20
CA LYS A 8 -24.50 0.31 -13.21
C LYS A 8 -23.07 -0.17 -13.44
N LYS A 9 -22.06 0.64 -13.10
CA LYS A 9 -20.64 0.30 -13.25
C LYS A 9 -20.07 -0.45 -12.04
N ILE A 10 -20.74 -0.36 -10.89
CA ILE A 10 -20.29 -1.02 -9.66
C ILE A 10 -20.78 -2.45 -9.69
N LYS A 11 -19.86 -3.41 -9.54
CA LYS A 11 -20.17 -4.82 -9.36
C LYS A 11 -19.68 -5.28 -8.01
N PHE A 12 -20.52 -5.99 -7.29
CA PHE A 12 -20.13 -6.65 -6.05
C PHE A 12 -19.65 -8.06 -6.40
N ILE A 13 -18.37 -8.31 -6.18
CA ILE A 13 -17.70 -9.55 -6.56
C ILE A 13 -17.33 -10.33 -5.29
N THR A 14 -17.57 -11.63 -5.32
CA THR A 14 -17.11 -12.60 -4.31
C THR A 14 -16.12 -13.56 -4.96
N LYS A 15 -15.37 -14.33 -4.16
CA LYS A 15 -14.42 -15.35 -4.66
C LYS A 15 -15.05 -16.35 -5.65
N THR A 16 -16.35 -16.62 -5.52
CA THR A 16 -17.10 -17.53 -6.41
C THR A 16 -17.51 -16.90 -7.73
N THR A 17 -17.64 -15.57 -7.79
CA THR A 17 -18.23 -14.86 -8.94
C THR A 17 -17.16 -14.14 -9.77
N ILE A 18 -15.92 -14.06 -9.27
CA ILE A 18 -14.82 -13.33 -9.91
C ILE A 18 -14.43 -13.89 -11.28
N THR A 19 -14.53 -15.21 -11.45
CA THR A 19 -14.21 -15.92 -12.70
C THR A 19 -15.14 -15.55 -13.86
N GLY A 20 -16.32 -14.96 -13.58
CA GLY A 20 -17.22 -14.43 -14.60
C GLY A 20 -16.81 -13.04 -15.14
N TYR A 21 -15.78 -12.42 -14.56
CA TYR A 21 -15.34 -11.06 -14.91
C TYR A 21 -13.87 -10.97 -15.31
N ILE A 22 -13.05 -11.90 -14.83
CA ILE A 22 -11.59 -11.93 -15.02
C ILE A 22 -11.21 -13.37 -15.35
N GLU A 23 -10.26 -13.57 -16.26
CA GLU A 23 -9.71 -14.89 -16.59
C GLU A 23 -8.94 -15.48 -15.40
N GLU A 24 -8.95 -16.80 -15.22
CA GLU A 24 -8.34 -17.47 -14.05
C GLU A 24 -6.85 -17.16 -13.88
N ASP A 25 -6.13 -16.98 -15.00
CA ASP A 25 -4.70 -16.64 -15.04
C ASP A 25 -4.42 -15.19 -14.57
N GLN A 26 -5.43 -14.32 -14.57
CA GLN A 26 -5.34 -12.92 -14.14
C GLN A 26 -5.97 -12.68 -12.77
N VAL A 27 -6.56 -13.71 -12.16
CA VAL A 27 -7.11 -13.62 -10.82
C VAL A 27 -5.99 -13.87 -9.82
N LEU A 28 -5.84 -12.95 -8.86
CA LEU A 28 -4.89 -13.09 -7.78
C LEU A 28 -5.10 -14.41 -7.01
N SER A 29 -4.00 -15.04 -6.62
CA SER A 29 -3.96 -16.27 -5.82
C SER A 29 -4.79 -16.18 -4.53
N ILE A 30 -4.77 -15.03 -3.83
CA ILE A 30 -5.59 -14.79 -2.63
C ILE A 30 -7.11 -14.80 -2.90
N TRP A 31 -7.51 -14.60 -4.15
CA TRP A 31 -8.88 -14.65 -4.66
C TRP A 31 -9.22 -15.99 -5.33
N GLY A 32 -8.28 -16.93 -5.39
CA GLY A 32 -8.49 -18.28 -5.94
C GLY A 32 -8.07 -18.45 -7.40
N GLY A 33 -7.30 -17.53 -7.97
CA GLY A 33 -6.70 -17.68 -9.30
C GLY A 33 -5.23 -18.09 -9.26
N PHE A 34 -4.53 -17.86 -10.38
CA PHE A 34 -3.14 -18.29 -10.57
C PHE A 34 -2.12 -17.15 -10.50
N ASP A 35 -2.56 -15.89 -10.45
CA ASP A 35 -1.66 -14.73 -10.43
C ASP A 35 -1.04 -14.54 -9.03
N ASP A 36 0.29 -14.64 -8.94
CA ASP A 36 1.08 -14.48 -7.73
C ASP A 36 1.67 -13.07 -7.56
N TRP A 37 1.09 -12.07 -8.23
CA TRP A 37 1.54 -10.68 -8.13
C TRP A 37 1.60 -10.16 -6.68
N ILE A 38 2.73 -9.50 -6.38
CA ILE A 38 3.01 -8.86 -5.09
C ILE A 38 3.33 -7.39 -5.33
N TYR A 39 2.69 -6.50 -4.55
CA TYR A 39 2.99 -5.09 -4.59
C TYR A 39 4.41 -4.79 -4.06
N GLU A 40 5.19 -4.05 -4.85
CA GLU A 40 6.47 -3.48 -4.44
C GLU A 40 6.46 -1.96 -4.66
N PHE A 41 6.75 -1.20 -3.61
CA PHE A 41 6.93 0.24 -3.72
C PHE A 41 8.31 0.55 -4.31
N VAL A 42 8.34 1.19 -5.47
CA VAL A 42 9.57 1.69 -6.09
C VAL A 42 9.62 3.21 -5.89
N PRO A 43 10.52 3.74 -5.04
CA PRO A 43 10.65 5.18 -4.87
C PRO A 43 11.09 5.83 -6.17
N GLU A 44 10.62 7.05 -6.41
CA GLU A 44 11.11 7.88 -7.50
C GLU A 44 12.62 8.10 -7.31
N LYS A 45 13.40 7.85 -8.37
CA LYS A 45 14.81 8.24 -8.36
C LYS A 45 14.84 9.75 -8.39
N GLU A 46 15.47 10.37 -7.39
CA GLU A 46 15.86 11.78 -7.48
C GLU A 46 16.77 11.92 -8.70
N GLN A 47 16.19 12.32 -9.82
CA GLN A 47 16.99 12.87 -10.90
C GLN A 47 17.61 14.13 -10.31
N GLN A 48 18.92 14.14 -10.14
CA GLN A 48 19.67 15.36 -9.84
C GLN A 48 19.46 16.30 -11.03
N GLN A 49 18.34 17.02 -11.04
CA GLN A 49 18.17 18.21 -11.86
C GLN A 49 19.07 19.25 -11.19
N GLU A 50 20.29 19.34 -11.70
CA GLU A 50 21.11 20.54 -11.59
C GLU A 50 20.34 21.66 -12.30
N GLU A 51 19.39 22.29 -11.62
CA GLU A 51 18.93 23.63 -12.01
C GLU A 51 18.45 24.41 -10.78
N GLU A 52 19.19 25.48 -10.54
CA GLU A 52 19.08 26.38 -9.41
C GLU A 52 17.77 27.18 -9.45
N LYS A 53 16.79 26.84 -8.60
CA LYS A 53 15.99 27.88 -7.93
C LYS A 53 15.32 27.38 -6.66
N LYS A 54 15.97 27.71 -5.56
CA LYS A 54 15.53 27.53 -4.18
C LYS A 54 14.17 28.20 -3.98
N ARG A 55 13.08 27.44 -3.97
CA ARG A 55 11.84 27.84 -3.29
C ARG A 55 11.74 27.02 -2.02
N SER A 56 12.14 27.64 -0.91
CA SER A 56 11.97 27.08 0.42
C SER A 56 10.48 27.06 0.76
N VAL A 57 9.88 25.88 0.77
CA VAL A 57 8.56 25.68 1.39
C VAL A 57 8.81 25.10 2.77
N SER A 58 8.42 25.86 3.80
CA SER A 58 8.48 25.43 5.19
C SER A 58 7.30 24.50 5.47
N PHE A 59 7.60 23.21 5.64
CA PHE A 59 6.64 22.28 6.23
C PHE A 59 6.84 22.30 7.74
N SER A 60 5.92 22.94 8.46
CA SER A 60 5.92 22.92 9.93
C SER A 60 5.38 21.57 10.41
N SER A 61 6.26 20.72 10.94
CA SER A 61 5.87 19.59 11.77
C SER A 61 6.33 19.85 13.21
N GLU A 62 5.38 20.05 14.12
CA GLU A 62 5.64 20.01 15.56
C GLU A 62 5.76 18.55 16.01
N VAL A 63 6.98 18.11 16.28
CA VAL A 63 7.26 16.88 17.04
C VAL A 63 7.66 17.31 18.44
N LYS A 64 6.86 16.93 19.44
CA LYS A 64 7.24 17.03 20.86
C LYS A 64 7.95 15.73 21.25
N ASP A 65 9.27 15.78 21.30
CA ASP A 65 10.09 14.72 21.87
C ASP A 65 10.15 14.86 23.40
N HIS A 66 9.86 13.78 24.12
CA HIS A 66 10.27 13.64 25.51
C HIS A 66 11.03 12.32 25.69
N SER A 67 12.35 12.45 25.77
CA SER A 67 13.31 11.69 26.58
C SER A 67 13.23 10.15 26.62
N SER A 68 14.24 9.54 26.00
CA SER A 68 15.18 8.57 26.56
C SER A 68 14.65 7.47 27.51
N LEU A 69 14.60 6.23 27.02
CA LEU A 69 14.79 5.02 27.81
C LEU A 69 15.53 3.98 26.95
N GLU A 70 16.70 3.54 27.43
CA GLU A 70 17.57 2.54 26.81
C GLU A 70 16.84 1.20 26.61
N ILE A 71 17.07 0.53 25.48
CA ILE A 71 16.69 -0.87 25.27
C ILE A 71 17.92 -1.61 24.71
N PRO A 72 18.35 -2.73 25.31
CA PRO A 72 19.51 -3.48 24.86
C PRO A 72 19.20 -4.20 23.54
N SER A 73 20.22 -4.34 22.70
CA SER A 73 20.19 -5.12 21.46
C SER A 73 19.79 -6.58 21.72
N PRO A 74 18.91 -7.15 20.88
CA PRO A 74 19.10 -8.53 20.47
C PRO A 74 19.02 -8.64 18.94
N SER A 75 20.17 -8.97 18.35
CA SER A 75 20.34 -10.03 17.36
C SER A 75 19.10 -10.38 16.52
N ILE A 76 19.14 -9.93 15.26
CA ILE A 76 18.81 -10.67 14.04
C ILE A 76 17.81 -11.83 14.25
N LEU A 77 16.55 -11.67 13.81
CA LEU A 77 15.72 -12.72 13.19
C LEU A 77 14.31 -12.20 12.84
N LEU A 78 14.08 -12.08 11.52
CA LEU A 78 12.82 -12.12 10.75
C LEU A 78 11.63 -11.23 11.18
N PRO A 79 11.14 -10.32 10.33
CA PRO A 79 9.83 -9.74 10.51
C PRO A 79 8.75 -10.78 10.15
N LYS A 80 8.15 -11.39 11.18
CA LYS A 80 6.84 -12.03 11.06
C LYS A 80 5.79 -10.94 10.90
N TYR A 81 5.40 -10.64 9.67
CA TYR A 81 4.26 -9.77 9.39
C TYR A 81 2.96 -10.49 9.79
N TYR A 82 2.47 -10.21 11.00
CA TYR A 82 1.10 -10.50 11.40
C TYR A 82 0.27 -9.24 11.16
N TYR A 83 -0.60 -9.27 10.15
CA TYR A 83 -1.67 -8.29 10.00
C TYR A 83 -2.82 -8.67 10.95
N TYR A 84 -3.11 -7.82 11.92
CA TYR A 84 -4.39 -7.85 12.64
C TYR A 84 -5.37 -6.94 11.91
N PHE A 85 -6.39 -7.54 11.31
CA PHE A 85 -7.60 -6.87 10.86
C PHE A 85 -8.40 -6.48 12.11
N CYS A 86 -8.44 -5.19 12.44
CA CYS A 86 -9.28 -4.68 13.53
C CYS A 86 -10.69 -4.43 12.98
N LEU A 87 -11.70 -4.85 13.76
CA LEU A 87 -13.13 -4.94 13.42
C LEU A 87 -13.76 -3.63 12.91
#